data_AF-A0A060BLM4-F1
#
_entry.id   AF-A0A060BLM4-F1
#
_cell.length_a   1.000
_cell.length_b   1.000
_cell.length_c   1.000
_cell.angle_alpha   90.00
_cell.angle_beta   90.00
_cell.angle_gamma   90.00
#
_symmetry.space_group_name_H-M   'P 1'
#
loop_
_entity.id
_entity.type
_entity.pdbx_description
1 polymer ?
#
loop_
_entity_poly.entity_id
_entity_poly.type
_entity_poly.pdbx_seq_one_letter_code
_entity_poly.pdbx_strand_id
1 'polypeptide(L)'
;MEPGWPCNGPLLRLAEDVAKRLLVAFDTKTGMPYGTVNLRYGVPKGETPITCTAGIGTFIIEFGTLSRLTGDPLYEEVCKCKN
;
A
#
# COMPACT_ATOMS: atom_id res chain seq x y z
N MET A 1 23.77 10.18 8.04
CA MET A 1 22.31 10.19 8.33
C MET A 1 21.74 11.37 7.57
N GLU A 2 20.82 11.15 6.62
CA GLU A 2 20.22 12.28 5.87
C GLU A 2 19.47 13.20 6.87
N PRO A 3 19.46 14.53 6.65
CA PRO A 3 18.73 15.45 7.53
C PRO A 3 17.24 15.10 7.60
N GLY A 4 16.72 14.94 8.83
CA GLY A 4 15.29 14.69 9.09
C GLY A 4 14.90 13.22 9.38
N TRP A 5 15.85 12.30 9.50
CA TRP A 5 15.59 10.93 9.99
C TRP A 5 14.98 10.94 11.41
N PRO A 6 13.94 10.12 11.71
CA PRO A 6 13.36 9.03 10.90
C PRO A 6 12.25 9.48 9.93
N CYS A 7 11.84 10.75 9.97
CA CYS A 7 10.69 11.27 9.23
C CYS A 7 11.03 11.81 7.83
N ASN A 8 12.31 11.80 7.44
CA ASN A 8 12.82 12.14 6.11
C ASN A 8 14.14 11.36 5.90
N GLY A 9 14.30 10.75 4.72
CA GLY A 9 15.52 10.00 4.42
C GLY A 9 15.35 8.92 3.34
N PRO A 10 16.39 8.12 3.06
CA PRO A 10 16.40 7.19 1.95
C PRO A 10 15.44 6.02 2.17
N LEU A 11 15.24 5.58 3.42
CA LEU A 11 14.30 4.49 3.72
C LEU A 11 12.84 4.92 3.58
N LEU A 12 12.48 6.16 3.95
CA LEU A 12 11.13 6.67 3.74
C LEU A 12 10.81 6.77 2.25
N ARG A 13 11.76 7.28 1.43
CA ARG A 13 11.61 7.32 -0.04
C ARG A 13 11.42 5.94 -0.65
N LEU A 14 12.18 4.95 -0.18
CA LEU A 14 12.04 3.57 -0.66
C LEU A 14 10.71 2.94 -0.20
N ALA A 15 10.29 3.19 1.04
CA ALA A 15 8.99 2.74 1.54
C ALA A 15 7.84 3.32 0.71
N GLU A 16 7.92 4.61 0.36
CA GLU A 16 6.95 5.28 -0.51
C GLU A 16 6.93 4.69 -1.93
N ASP A 17 8.10 4.42 -2.53
CA ASP A 17 8.19 3.78 -3.85
C ASP A 17 7.55 2.37 -3.86
N VAL A 18 7.82 1.57 -2.81
CA VAL A 18 7.20 0.24 -2.68
C VAL A 18 5.69 0.36 -2.49
N ALA A 19 5.22 1.24 -1.60
CA ALA A 19 3.79 1.41 -1.35
C ALA A 19 3.04 1.87 -2.60
N LYS A 20 3.59 2.81 -3.38
CA LYS A 20 3.02 3.25 -4.67
C LYS A 20 2.80 2.10 -5.64
N ARG A 21 3.74 1.15 -5.71
CA ARG A 21 3.64 -0.03 -6.57
C ARG A 21 2.64 -1.05 -6.07
N LEU A 22 2.36 -1.07 -4.77
CA LEU A 22 1.35 -1.94 -4.16
C LEU A 22 -0.08 -1.42 -4.34
N LEU A 23 -0.28 -0.13 -4.63
CA LEU A 23 -1.62 0.46 -4.77
C LEU A 23 -2.50 -0.25 -5.82
N VAL A 24 -1.91 -0.79 -6.88
CA VAL A 24 -2.64 -1.55 -7.90
C VAL A 24 -3.30 -2.82 -7.35
N ALA A 25 -2.85 -3.33 -6.19
CA ALA A 25 -3.52 -4.44 -5.52
C ALA A 25 -4.98 -4.09 -5.19
N PHE A 26 -5.24 -2.83 -4.80
CA PHE A 26 -6.54 -2.36 -4.34
C PHE A 26 -7.48 -1.93 -5.48
N ASP A 27 -7.02 -1.98 -6.73
CA ASP A 27 -7.84 -1.71 -7.92
C ASP A 27 -8.72 -2.91 -8.27
N THR A 28 -9.66 -3.22 -7.37
CA THR A 28 -10.64 -4.29 -7.53
C THR A 28 -12.06 -3.75 -7.40
N LYS A 29 -13.04 -4.49 -7.93
CA LYS A 29 -14.46 -4.09 -7.86
C LYS A 29 -14.97 -3.94 -6.42
N THR A 30 -14.37 -4.67 -5.47
CA THR A 30 -14.77 -4.65 -4.05
C THR A 30 -13.91 -3.71 -3.22
N GLY A 31 -12.81 -3.18 -3.77
CA GLY A 31 -11.77 -2.46 -3.03
C GLY A 31 -10.89 -3.36 -2.17
N MET A 32 -11.14 -4.67 -2.12
CA MET A 32 -10.27 -5.61 -1.42
C MET A 32 -9.04 -5.93 -2.27
N PRO A 33 -7.83 -5.96 -1.68
CA PRO A 33 -6.61 -6.13 -2.46
C PRO A 33 -6.47 -7.54 -3.06
N TYR A 34 -5.90 -7.61 -4.27
CA TYR A 34 -5.37 -8.87 -4.84
C TYR A 34 -4.33 -9.49 -3.90
N GLY A 35 -4.27 -10.83 -3.86
CA GLY A 35 -3.33 -11.56 -3.02
C GLY A 35 -1.86 -11.41 -3.44
N THR A 36 -1.62 -11.13 -4.72
CA THR A 36 -0.26 -11.00 -5.28
C THR A 36 -0.15 -9.81 -6.22
N VAL A 37 0.97 -9.08 -6.10
CA VAL A 37 1.37 -8.02 -7.04
C VAL A 37 2.83 -8.19 -7.41
N ASN A 38 3.15 -8.05 -8.69
CA ASN A 38 4.51 -7.89 -9.16
C ASN A 38 4.90 -6.41 -9.10
N LEU A 39 5.96 -6.06 -8.37
CA LEU A 39 6.38 -4.65 -8.19
C LEU A 39 6.85 -3.94 -9.47
N ARG A 40 7.07 -4.66 -10.58
CA ARG A 40 7.42 -4.10 -11.88
C ARG A 40 6.28 -4.16 -12.89
N TYR A 41 5.48 -5.22 -12.85
CA TYR A 41 4.47 -5.53 -13.87
C TYR A 41 3.03 -5.41 -13.37
N GLY A 42 2.82 -5.12 -12.08
CA GLY A 42 1.50 -5.02 -11.46
C GLY A 42 0.87 -6.38 -11.19
N VAL A 43 -0.47 -6.44 -11.21
CA VAL A 43 -1.24 -7.66 -10.95
C VAL A 43 -1.08 -8.65 -12.12
N PRO A 44 -0.68 -9.91 -11.87
CA PRO A 44 -0.57 -10.92 -12.92
C PRO A 44 -1.91 -11.18 -13.64
N LYS A 45 -1.84 -11.48 -14.96
CA LYS A 45 -3.03 -11.89 -15.71
C LYS A 45 -3.54 -13.23 -15.15
N GLY A 46 -4.80 -13.26 -14.70
CA GLY A 46 -5.43 -14.44 -14.11
C GLY A 46 -5.38 -14.51 -12.58
N GLU A 47 -4.85 -13.48 -11.91
CA GLU A 47 -4.93 -13.35 -10.45
C GLU A 47 -6.39 -13.29 -9.98
N THR A 48 -6.67 -13.89 -8.82
CA THR A 48 -8.04 -13.97 -8.30
C THR A 48 -8.30 -12.79 -7.36
N PRO A 49 -9.51 -12.20 -7.38
CA PRO A 49 -9.89 -11.21 -6.37
C PRO A 49 -10.24 -11.86 -5.02
N ILE A 50 -10.07 -13.19 -4.88
CA ILE A 50 -10.28 -13.91 -3.63
C ILE A 50 -9.06 -13.65 -2.75
N THR A 51 -9.28 -12.96 -1.64
CA THR A 51 -8.23 -12.63 -0.67
C THR A 51 -8.66 -13.01 0.73
N CYS A 52 -7.70 -13.23 1.63
CA CYS A 52 -8.00 -13.49 3.03
C CYS A 52 -8.31 -12.18 3.75
N THR A 53 -9.32 -12.18 4.63
CA THR A 53 -9.71 -10.99 5.41
C THR A 53 -8.57 -10.44 6.27
N ALA A 54 -7.68 -11.33 6.75
CA ALA A 54 -6.48 -10.93 7.48
C ALA A 54 -5.58 -10.01 6.63
N GLY A 55 -5.37 -10.34 5.35
CA GLY A 55 -4.54 -9.54 4.44
C GLY A 55 -5.10 -8.16 4.13
N ILE A 56 -6.41 -7.96 4.28
CA ILE A 56 -7.06 -6.65 4.10
C ILE A 56 -6.75 -5.74 5.29
N GLY A 57 -6.92 -6.27 6.51
CA GLY A 57 -6.80 -5.49 7.74
C GLY A 57 -5.36 -5.21 8.17
N THR A 58 -4.39 -6.00 7.72
CA THR A 58 -3.00 -5.87 8.20
C THR A 58 -2.24 -4.70 7.61
N PHE A 59 -2.69 -4.08 6.51
CA PHE A 59 -1.95 -2.95 5.92
C PHE A 59 -2.20 -1.60 6.61
N ILE A 60 -3.23 -1.50 7.45
CA ILE A 60 -3.70 -0.20 7.98
C ILE A 60 -2.64 0.52 8.82
N ILE A 61 -1.79 -0.22 9.54
CA ILE A 61 -0.76 0.37 10.41
C ILE A 61 0.38 0.93 9.57
N GLU A 62 0.87 0.16 8.61
CA GLU A 62 1.97 0.51 7.72
C GLU A 62 1.58 1.66 6.80
N PHE A 63 0.42 1.56 6.14
CA PHE A 63 -0.05 2.57 5.19
C PHE A 63 -0.55 3.83 5.91
N GLY A 64 -1.17 3.70 7.09
CA GLY A 64 -1.51 4.84 7.95
C GLY A 64 -0.27 5.59 8.46
N THR A 65 0.78 4.86 8.85
CA THR A 65 2.05 5.46 9.26
C THR A 65 2.72 6.16 8.08
N LEU A 66 2.76 5.52 6.91
CA LEU A 66 3.32 6.12 5.69
C LEU A 66 2.57 7.40 5.29
N SER A 67 1.24 7.42 5.39
CA SER A 67 0.43 8.61 5.11
C SER A 67 0.80 9.79 6.01
N ARG A 68 1.02 9.53 7.30
CA ARG A 68 1.44 10.57 8.25
C ARG A 68 2.85 11.07 8.00
N LEU A 69 3.77 10.18 7.60
CA LEU A 69 5.18 10.54 7.34
C LEU A 69 5.37 11.25 6.00
N THR A 70 4.57 10.92 4.98
CA THR A 70 4.65 11.51 3.64
C THR A 70 3.70 12.70 3.45
N GLY A 71 2.65 12.79 4.26
CA GLY A 71 1.57 13.77 4.11
C GLY A 71 0.52 13.39 3.06
N ASP A 72 0.65 12.23 2.41
CA ASP A 72 -0.30 11.74 1.41
C ASP A 72 -1.34 10.80 2.07
N PRO A 73 -2.63 11.20 2.18
CA PRO A 73 -3.65 10.37 2.82
C PRO A 73 -4.03 9.14 2.00
N LEU A 74 -3.62 9.04 0.73
CA LEU A 74 -4.03 7.98 -0.19
C LEU A 74 -3.77 6.59 0.38
N TYR A 75 -2.61 6.37 1.02
CA TYR A 75 -2.25 5.05 1.54
C TYR A 75 -3.22 4.62 2.66
N GLU A 76 -3.56 5.51 3.58
CA GLU A 76 -4.51 5.18 4.65
C GLU A 76 -5.92 4.94 4.10
N GLU A 77 -6.35 5.75 3.11
CA GLU A 77 -7.69 5.66 2.53
C GLU A 77 -7.92 4.36 1.73
N VAL A 78 -6.90 3.82 1.04
CA VAL A 78 -7.07 2.55 0.32
C VAL A 78 -7.22 1.34 1.24
N CYS A 79 -6.78 1.45 2.51
CA CYS A 79 -6.94 0.39 3.51
C CYS A 79 -8.26 0.46 4.27
N LYS A 80 -9.04 1.55 4.11
CA LYS A 80 -10.37 1.67 4.72
C LYS A 80 -11.41 0.99 3.85
N CYS A 81 -12.40 0.35 4.48
CA CYS A 81 -13.58 -0.13 3.75
C CYS A 81 -14.26 1.04 3.03
N LYS A 82 -14.43 0.92 1.71
CA LYS A 82 -15.23 1.86 0.94
C LYS A 82 -16.71 1.52 1.15
N ASN A 83 -17.48 2.47 1.68
CA ASN A 83 -18.93 2.40 1.79
C ASN A 83 -19.59 2.63 0.43
#